data_AF-A0AAW1V733-F1
#
_entry.id   AF-A0AAW1V733-F1
#
_cell.length_a   1.000
_cell.length_b   1.000
_cell.length_c   1.000
_cell.angle_alpha   90.00
_cell.angle_beta   90.00
_cell.angle_gamma   90.00
#
_symmetry.space_group_name_H-M   'P 1'
#
loop_
_entity.id
_entity.type
_entity.pdbx_description
1 polymer ?
#
loop_
_entity_poly.entity_id
_entity_poly.type
_entity_poly.pdbx_seq_one_letter_code
_entity_poly.pdbx_strand_id
1 'polypeptide(L)'
;MAPAKETPDRACTQERLEGVLGLPQRSVEAAPKHLIIVDGAIMQPIPEHPKRDYIFCLSTAFGDAYLFQAPCQVELENWVNSIHSACAAAFARHRGKTGTLHLLQEEIFRLEKNIETVSI
;
A
#
# COMPACT_ATOMS: atom_id res chain seq x y z
N MET A 1 -25.45 26.12 20.64
CA MET A 1 -24.18 25.47 21.01
C MET A 1 -24.21 24.07 20.41
N ALA A 2 -23.64 23.91 19.21
CA ALA A 2 -23.58 22.63 18.52
C ALA A 2 -22.24 21.94 18.85
N PRO A 3 -22.21 20.60 19.02
CA PRO A 3 -20.97 19.90 19.34
C PRO A 3 -20.03 19.89 18.14
N ALA A 4 -18.74 20.10 18.40
CA ALA A 4 -17.68 20.00 17.41
C ALA A 4 -17.62 18.56 16.87
N LYS A 5 -17.65 18.41 15.54
CA LYS A 5 -17.39 17.13 14.86
C LYS A 5 -15.94 16.73 15.12
N GLU A 6 -15.72 15.66 15.86
CA GLU A 6 -14.44 14.94 15.88
C GLU A 6 -14.11 14.47 14.46
N THR A 7 -13.01 14.99 13.92
CA THR A 7 -12.37 14.47 12.72
C THR A 7 -11.50 13.27 13.13
N PRO A 8 -11.63 12.08 12.49
CA PRO A 8 -10.87 10.92 12.89
C PRO A 8 -9.39 11.10 12.52
N ASP A 9 -8.59 11.12 13.59
CA ASP A 9 -7.21 10.72 13.75
C ASP A 9 -6.38 10.43 12.47
N ARG A 10 -5.79 11.50 11.91
CA ARG A 10 -4.76 11.39 10.85
C ARG A 10 -3.39 10.95 11.39
N ALA A 11 -3.18 10.92 12.70
CA ALA A 11 -1.89 10.57 13.31
C ALA A 11 -1.69 9.05 13.37
N CYS A 12 -2.75 8.29 13.63
CA CYS A 12 -2.69 6.83 13.83
C CYS A 12 -2.12 6.03 12.63
N THR A 13 -2.27 6.52 11.40
CA THR A 13 -1.71 5.86 10.21
C THR A 13 -0.22 6.11 10.00
N GLN A 14 0.30 7.25 10.45
CA GLN A 14 1.68 7.66 10.20
C GLN A 14 2.65 6.99 11.19
N GLU A 15 2.34 7.02 12.48
CA GLU A 15 3.19 6.43 13.53
C GLU A 15 3.36 4.90 13.36
N ARG A 16 2.37 4.22 12.78
CA ARG A 16 2.36 2.75 12.68
C ARG A 16 3.14 2.20 11.49
N LEU A 17 3.41 3.02 10.46
CA LEU A 17 4.26 2.65 9.32
C LEU A 17 5.74 2.91 9.61
N GLU A 18 6.05 3.95 10.39
CA GLU A 18 7.41 4.27 10.84
C GLU A 18 8.06 3.10 11.59
N GLY A 19 7.28 2.36 12.39
CA GLY A 19 7.73 1.15 13.09
C GLY A 19 7.90 -0.10 12.21
N VAL A 20 7.36 -0.13 10.98
CA VAL A 20 7.42 -1.29 10.08
C VAL A 20 8.56 -1.17 9.07
N LEU A 21 8.95 0.06 8.70
CA LEU A 21 9.85 0.31 7.56
C LEU A 21 11.30 0.60 7.91
N GLY A 22 11.65 0.72 9.20
CA GLY A 22 13.05 0.85 9.65
C GLY A 22 13.84 1.97 8.96
N LEU A 23 13.17 3.01 8.46
CA LEU A 23 13.81 4.07 7.70
C LEU A 23 14.68 4.92 8.66
N PRO A 24 15.94 5.23 8.30
CA PRO A 24 16.77 6.11 9.11
C PRO A 24 16.07 7.46 9.26
N GLN A 25 16.00 7.92 10.50
CA GLN A 25 15.36 9.15 10.94
C GLN A 25 16.08 10.37 10.34
N ARG A 26 15.85 10.68 9.06
CA ARG A 26 16.04 12.04 8.57
C ARG A 26 14.86 12.83 9.13
N SER A 27 15.15 13.82 9.97
CA SER A 27 14.13 14.75 10.45
C SER A 27 13.41 15.33 9.23
N VAL A 28 12.14 14.96 9.05
CA VAL A 28 11.29 15.56 8.02
C VAL A 28 10.81 16.89 8.62
N GLU A 29 11.70 17.88 8.69
CA GLU A 29 11.39 19.21 9.25
C GLU A 29 10.47 20.04 8.33
N ALA A 30 10.20 19.56 7.12
CA ALA A 30 9.31 20.21 6.16
C ALA A 30 8.11 19.31 5.83
N ALA A 31 6.91 19.88 5.83
CA ALA A 31 5.70 19.18 5.41
C ALA A 31 5.88 18.55 4.01
N PRO A 32 5.41 17.31 3.80
CA PRO A 32 5.53 16.65 2.50
C PRO A 32 4.81 17.46 1.41
N LYS A 33 5.52 17.73 0.32
CA LYS A 33 4.98 18.52 -0.81
C LYS A 33 3.97 17.74 -1.65
N HIS A 34 4.06 16.41 -1.66
CA HIS A 34 3.23 15.52 -2.44
C HIS A 34 2.80 14.34 -1.56
N LEU A 35 1.58 13.87 -1.76
CA LEU A 35 1.00 12.73 -1.05
C LEU A 35 0.30 11.84 -2.07
N ILE A 36 0.58 10.54 -2.00
CA ILE A 36 -0.06 9.52 -2.84
C ILE A 36 -0.85 8.60 -1.91
N ILE A 37 -2.13 8.43 -2.20
CA ILE A 37 -2.97 7.48 -1.48
C ILE A 37 -2.76 6.11 -2.12
N VAL A 38 -2.26 5.17 -1.33
CA VAL A 38 -1.89 3.83 -1.80
C VAL A 38 -2.85 2.73 -1.33
N ASP A 39 -4.00 3.09 -0.76
CA ASP A 39 -4.99 2.08 -0.35
C ASP A 39 -5.47 1.27 -1.57
N GLY A 40 -5.36 -0.06 -1.47
CA GLY A 40 -5.62 -0.98 -2.59
C GLY A 40 -4.65 -0.84 -3.77
N ALA A 41 -3.48 -0.22 -3.60
CA ALA A 41 -2.51 -0.08 -4.68
C ALA A 41 -1.78 -1.39 -5.02
N ILE A 42 -1.38 -1.51 -6.27
CA ILE A 42 -0.57 -2.61 -6.79
C ILE A 42 0.80 -2.05 -7.19
N MET A 43 1.85 -2.83 -6.92
CA MET A 43 3.24 -2.50 -7.20
C MET A 43 3.82 -3.62 -8.05
N GLN A 44 4.50 -3.27 -9.13
CA GLN A 44 5.08 -4.25 -10.06
C GLN A 44 6.49 -3.82 -10.49
N PRO A 45 7.51 -4.69 -10.38
CA PRO A 45 8.80 -4.47 -11.01
C PRO A 45 8.64 -4.36 -12.53
N ILE A 46 9.42 -3.48 -13.17
CA ILE A 46 9.45 -3.26 -14.63
C ILE A 46 10.90 -3.51 -15.13
N PRO A 47 11.36 -4.77 -15.14
CA PRO A 47 12.72 -5.11 -15.60
C PRO A 47 12.96 -4.81 -17.09
N GLU A 48 11.91 -4.72 -17.90
CA GLU A 48 11.95 -4.40 -19.33
C GLU A 48 12.13 -2.90 -19.62
N HIS A 49 12.25 -2.05 -18.59
CA HIS A 49 12.37 -0.62 -18.78
C HIS A 49 13.64 -0.26 -19.60
N PRO A 50 13.52 0.50 -20.70
CA PRO A 50 14.56 0.55 -21.74
C PRO A 50 15.83 1.31 -21.36
N LYS A 51 15.82 2.08 -20.27
CA LYS A 51 16.90 3.05 -19.95
C LYS A 51 17.48 2.95 -18.55
N ARG A 52 16.80 2.26 -17.65
CA ARG A 52 17.09 2.32 -16.21
C ARG A 52 16.74 0.99 -15.58
N ASP A 53 17.60 0.56 -14.68
CA ASP A 53 17.38 -0.61 -13.84
C ASP A 53 16.56 -0.24 -12.60
N TYR A 54 16.03 -1.28 -11.95
CA TYR A 54 15.29 -1.19 -10.69
C TYR A 54 14.11 -0.23 -10.76
N ILE A 55 13.42 -0.24 -11.90
CA ILE A 55 12.17 0.48 -12.09
C ILE A 55 11.02 -0.37 -11.59
N PHE A 56 10.09 0.28 -10.91
CA PHE A 56 8.84 -0.33 -10.47
C PHE A 56 7.68 0.65 -10.62
N CYS A 57 6.50 0.13 -10.93
CA CYS A 57 5.28 0.89 -11.14
C CYS A 57 4.37 0.78 -9.92
N LEU A 58 3.82 1.91 -9.49
CA LEU A 58 2.71 2.01 -8.53
C LEU A 58 1.44 2.34 -9.28
N SER A 59 0.45 1.45 -9.23
CA SER A 59 -0.89 1.68 -9.76
C SER A 59 -1.87 1.82 -8.59
N THR A 60 -2.53 2.96 -8.49
CA THR A 60 -3.50 3.25 -7.42
C THR A 60 -4.88 2.72 -7.77
N ALA A 61 -5.73 2.51 -6.76
CA ALA A 61 -7.14 2.14 -6.94
C ALA A 61 -7.97 3.24 -7.66
N PHE A 62 -7.43 4.46 -7.78
CA PHE A 62 -8.05 5.58 -8.49
C PHE A 62 -7.74 5.61 -10.00
N GLY A 63 -6.88 4.70 -10.47
CA GLY A 63 -6.50 4.60 -11.89
C GLY A 63 -5.22 5.37 -12.26
N ASP A 64 -4.60 6.08 -11.32
CA ASP A 64 -3.29 6.72 -11.54
C ASP A 64 -2.14 5.71 -11.46
N ALA A 65 -1.10 5.93 -12.28
CA ALA A 65 0.13 5.15 -12.28
C ALA A 65 1.39 6.03 -12.17
N TYR A 66 2.37 5.58 -11.38
CA TYR A 66 3.62 6.29 -11.09
C TYR A 66 4.81 5.35 -11.27
N LEU A 67 5.89 5.83 -11.89
CA LEU A 67 7.15 5.09 -11.99
C LEU A 67 8.14 5.58 -10.94
N PHE A 68 8.75 4.63 -10.25
CA PHE A 68 9.79 4.87 -9.27
C PHE A 68 11.06 4.10 -9.65
N GLN A 69 12.20 4.59 -9.17
CA GLN A 69 13.48 3.94 -9.31
C GLN A 69 14.07 3.68 -7.93
N ALA A 70 14.40 2.42 -7.63
CA ALA A 70 15.12 2.05 -6.43
C ALA A 70 16.65 2.12 -6.66
N PRO A 71 17.46 2.24 -5.60
CA PRO A 71 18.92 2.24 -5.74
C PRO A 71 19.48 0.85 -6.08
N CYS A 72 18.76 -0.23 -5.78
CA CYS A 72 19.15 -1.61 -6.11
C CYS A 72 17.94 -2.56 -6.08
N GLN A 73 18.14 -3.81 -6.51
CA GLN A 73 17.11 -4.85 -6.54
C GLN A 73 16.48 -5.13 -5.17
N VAL A 74 17.29 -5.22 -4.11
CA VAL A 74 16.81 -5.50 -2.75
C VAL A 74 15.88 -4.39 -2.28
N GLU A 75 16.24 -3.12 -2.52
CA GLU A 75 15.41 -1.99 -2.13
C GLU A 75 14.11 -1.95 -2.95
N LEU A 76 14.13 -2.32 -4.23
CA LEU A 76 12.92 -2.45 -5.03
C LEU A 76 11.94 -3.45 -4.40
N GLU A 77 12.43 -4.65 -4.07
CA GLU A 77 11.62 -5.70 -3.43
C GLU A 77 11.09 -5.24 -2.06
N ASN A 78 11.92 -4.56 -1.27
CA ASN A 78 11.52 -3.97 0.00
C ASN A 78 10.37 -2.96 -0.18
N TRP A 79 10.45 -2.07 -1.17
CA TRP A 79 9.38 -1.11 -1.48
C TRP A 79 8.07 -1.81 -1.87
N VAL A 80 8.14 -2.79 -2.77
CA VAL A 80 6.97 -3.57 -3.21
C VAL A 80 6.30 -4.27 -2.03
N ASN A 81 7.08 -5.01 -1.24
CA ASN A 81 6.57 -5.77 -0.09
C ASN A 81 5.97 -4.87 0.99
N SER A 82 6.59 -3.71 1.24
CA SER A 82 6.17 -2.75 2.24
C SER A 82 4.82 -2.14 1.91
N ILE A 83 4.63 -1.70 0.66
CA ILE A 83 3.36 -1.12 0.20
C ILE A 83 2.25 -2.17 0.19
N HIS A 84 2.51 -3.38 -0.31
CA HIS A 84 1.53 -4.47 -0.26
C HIS A 84 1.14 -4.86 1.16
N SER A 85 2.10 -4.91 2.08
CA SER A 85 1.83 -5.18 3.49
C SER A 85 0.98 -4.10 4.13
N ALA A 86 1.26 -2.82 3.81
CA ALA A 86 0.45 -1.70 4.27
C ALA A 86 -0.98 -1.77 3.74
N CYS A 87 -1.16 -2.10 2.45
CA CYS A 87 -2.47 -2.30 1.82
C CYS A 87 -3.24 -3.46 2.47
N ALA A 88 -2.57 -4.61 2.67
CA ALA A 88 -3.16 -5.76 3.34
C ALA A 88 -3.63 -5.42 4.77
N ALA A 89 -2.80 -4.70 5.53
CA ALA A 89 -3.17 -4.25 6.87
C ALA A 89 -4.34 -3.24 6.85
N ALA A 90 -4.36 -2.32 5.88
CA ALA A 90 -5.48 -1.38 5.70
C ALA A 90 -6.79 -2.12 5.36
N PHE A 91 -6.72 -3.08 4.43
CA PHE A 91 -7.84 -3.94 4.06
C PHE A 91 -8.43 -4.67 5.27
N ALA A 92 -7.58 -5.22 6.15
CA ALA A 92 -8.02 -5.85 7.39
C ALA A 92 -8.69 -4.88 8.37
N ARG A 93 -8.10 -3.70 8.55
CA ARG A 93 -8.67 -2.63 9.41
C ARG A 93 -10.05 -2.19 8.94
N HIS A 94 -10.26 -2.03 7.63
CA HIS A 94 -11.55 -1.62 7.07
C HIS A 94 -12.69 -2.62 7.33
N ARG A 95 -12.37 -3.90 7.57
CA ARG A 95 -13.35 -4.94 7.93
C ARG A 95 -13.43 -5.24 9.43
N GLY A 96 -12.73 -4.47 10.26
CA GLY A 96 -12.68 -4.68 11.71
C GLY A 96 -12.05 -6.02 12.13
N LYS A 97 -11.24 -6.64 11.26
CA LYS A 97 -10.58 -7.93 11.54
C LYS A 97 -9.10 -7.70 11.88
N THR A 98 -8.56 -8.51 12.80
CA THR A 98 -7.13 -8.48 13.20
C THR A 98 -6.29 -9.55 12.51
N GLY A 99 -6.92 -10.63 12.02
CA GLY A 99 -6.26 -11.69 11.27
C GLY A 99 -6.11 -11.37 9.78
N THR A 100 -5.13 -10.53 9.43
CA THR A 100 -4.90 -10.08 8.04
C THR A 100 -4.77 -11.24 7.06
N LEU A 101 -3.94 -12.24 7.38
CA LEU A 101 -3.71 -13.41 6.52
C LEU A 101 -4.99 -14.21 6.28
N HIS A 102 -5.72 -14.53 7.35
CA HIS A 102 -6.96 -15.29 7.27
C HIS A 102 -8.01 -14.56 6.42
N LEU A 103 -8.14 -13.24 6.61
CA LEU A 103 -9.06 -12.43 5.82
C LEU A 103 -8.67 -12.40 4.33
N LEU A 104 -7.38 -12.29 4.00
CA LEU A 104 -6.94 -12.32 2.61
C LEU A 104 -7.22 -13.69 1.97
N GLN A 105 -6.98 -14.79 2.67
CA GLN A 105 -7.28 -16.14 2.20
C GLN A 105 -8.78 -16.33 1.94
N GLU A 106 -9.63 -15.85 2.85
CA GLU A 106 -11.08 -15.86 2.69
C GLU A 106 -11.51 -15.08 1.44
N GLU A 107 -10.91 -13.91 1.21
CA GLU A 107 -11.22 -13.08 0.05
C GLU A 107 -10.74 -13.70 -1.27
N ILE A 108 -9.56 -14.30 -1.28
CA ILE A 108 -9.04 -15.05 -2.44
C ILE A 108 -10.02 -16.17 -2.79
N PHE A 109 -10.39 -17.00 -1.82
CA PHE A 109 -11.34 -18.10 -2.02
C PHE A 109 -12.70 -17.61 -2.55
N ARG A 110 -13.21 -16.49 -2.01
CA ARG A 110 -14.46 -15.86 -2.47
C ARG A 110 -14.35 -15.42 -3.93
N LEU A 111 -13.23 -14.80 -4.31
CA LEU A 111 -13.00 -14.32 -5.68
C LEU A 111 -12.86 -15.48 -6.67
N GLU A 112 -12.11 -16.53 -6.33
CA GLU A 112 -11.95 -17.74 -7.14
C GLU A 112 -13.31 -18.36 -7.47
N LYS A 113 -14.15 -18.56 -6.45
CA LYS A 113 -15.52 -19.08 -6.63
C LYS A 113 -16.36 -18.19 -7.55
N ASN A 114 -16.27 -16.87 -7.42
CA ASN A 114 -17.04 -15.95 -8.27
C ASN A 114 -16.58 -16.03 -9.73
N ILE A 115 -15.27 -16.18 -9.97
CA ILE A 115 -14.73 -16.33 -11.33
C ILE A 115 -15.22 -17.64 -11.96
N GLU A 116 -15.23 -18.73 -11.19
CA GLU A 116 -15.75 -20.03 -11.64
C GLU A 116 -17.23 -19.93 -12.05
N THR A 117 -18.05 -19.23 -11.27
CA THR A 117 -19.49 -19.07 -11.56
C THR A 117 -19.80 -18.25 -12.81
N VAL A 118 -18.88 -17.38 -13.27
CA VAL A 118 -19.04 -16.58 -14.49
C VAL A 118 -18.58 -17.38 -15.73
N SER A 119 -17.82 -18.45 -15.53
CA SER A 119 -17.27 -19.29 -16.60
C SER A 119 -18.20 -20.44 -17.01
N ILE A 120 -19.43 -20.50 -16.47
CA ILE A 120 -20.48 -21.50 -16.75
C ILE A 120 -21.65 -20.79 -17.42
#